data_AF-A0AAE0B0Q7-F1
#
_entry.id   AF-A0AAE0B0Q7-F1
#
_cell.length_a   1.000
_cell.length_b   1.000
_cell.length_c   1.000
_cell.angle_alpha   90.00
_cell.angle_beta   90.00
_cell.angle_gamma   90.00
#
_symmetry.space_group_name_H-M   'P 1'
#
loop_
_entity.id
_entity.type
_entity.pdbx_description
1 polymer ?
#
loop_
_entity_poly.entity_id
_entity_poly.type
_entity_poly.pdbx_seq_one_letter_code
_entity_poly.pdbx_strand_id
1 'polypeptide(L)'
;MITCSLAHTPFKMHQISSDMIILDNDLPISINLAAIATIDVLMTIEMMASITWHVLIVVIPTFIIAKYIQIVVILIVVLLIVLLPRKCLLEDISPPASWPLEGRIKLENLKVRYSPNAQFVMKGITCTFEEGTRVGVVGRTESGKSTLISALFRLVDLESGRILIDGLDICSIRLEDLRTKLSIVPQEPTVF
;
A
#
# COMPACT_ATOMS: atom_id res chain seq x y z
N MET A 1 50.22 99.17 -7.48
CA MET A 1 49.69 98.97 -6.12
C MET A 1 48.90 97.67 -6.15
N ILE A 2 49.46 96.60 -5.54
CA ILE A 2 48.74 95.51 -4.82
C ILE A 2 47.89 94.56 -5.71
N THR A 3 47.96 93.22 -5.72
CA THR A 3 48.77 92.14 -5.10
C THR A 3 48.44 90.82 -5.84
N CYS A 4 49.38 89.87 -5.85
CA CYS A 4 49.15 88.44 -6.10
C CYS A 4 48.02 87.85 -5.22
N SER A 5 47.28 86.87 -5.73
CA SER A 5 46.61 85.85 -4.90
C SER A 5 46.55 84.51 -5.61
N LEU A 6 47.47 83.62 -5.23
CA LEU A 6 47.39 82.18 -5.39
C LEU A 6 46.32 81.67 -4.42
N ALA A 7 45.34 80.92 -4.91
CA ALA A 7 44.55 80.03 -4.07
C ALA A 7 44.38 78.69 -4.80
N HIS A 8 45.35 77.81 -4.52
CA HIS A 8 45.30 76.38 -4.73
C HIS A 8 43.90 75.84 -4.44
N THR A 9 43.26 75.17 -5.39
CA THR A 9 42.03 74.40 -5.14
C THR A 9 42.41 73.09 -4.44
N PRO A 10 42.07 72.84 -3.16
CA PRO A 10 42.30 71.56 -2.52
C PRO A 10 40.99 70.77 -2.61
N PHE A 11 40.64 70.27 -3.79
CA PHE A 11 39.37 69.57 -3.98
C PHE A 11 39.51 68.40 -4.95
N LYS A 12 40.22 67.34 -4.52
CA LYS A 12 40.14 66.00 -5.15
C LYS A 12 40.78 64.83 -4.40
N MET A 13 41.31 65.00 -3.17
CA MET A 13 41.86 63.87 -2.40
C MET A 13 40.91 63.32 -1.33
N HIS A 14 40.03 64.15 -0.76
CA HIS A 14 39.16 63.73 0.34
C HIS A 14 38.01 62.81 -0.11
N GLN A 15 37.43 63.04 -1.31
CA GLN A 15 36.36 62.19 -1.85
C GLN A 15 36.85 60.79 -2.28
N ILE A 16 38.06 60.71 -2.85
CA ILE A 16 38.69 59.43 -3.23
C ILE A 16 39.04 58.61 -1.98
N SER A 17 39.45 59.30 -0.90
CA SER A 17 39.69 58.66 0.40
C SER A 17 38.40 58.08 1.00
N SER A 18 37.28 58.82 0.98
CA SER A 18 36.00 58.30 1.49
C SER A 18 35.47 57.12 0.68
N ASP A 19 35.57 57.14 -0.64
CA ASP A 19 35.11 56.03 -1.48
C ASP A 19 36.01 54.79 -1.34
N MET A 20 37.32 54.99 -1.12
CA MET A 20 38.27 53.90 -0.86
C MET A 20 38.11 53.31 0.55
N ILE A 21 37.75 54.12 1.56
CA ILE A 21 37.44 53.67 2.93
C ILE A 21 36.12 52.89 2.99
N ILE A 22 35.10 53.28 2.20
CA ILE A 22 33.84 52.54 2.11
C ILE A 22 34.08 51.14 1.50
N LEU A 23 34.85 51.06 0.42
CA LEU A 23 35.17 49.80 -0.25
C LEU A 23 36.01 48.85 0.64
N ASP A 24 36.90 49.40 1.48
CA ASP A 24 37.74 48.62 2.38
C ASP A 24 36.96 48.03 3.58
N ASN A 25 35.89 48.71 4.01
CA ASN A 25 35.05 48.27 5.13
C ASN A 25 33.88 47.34 4.70
N ASP A 26 33.45 47.38 3.44
CA ASP A 26 32.41 46.50 2.89
C ASP A 26 32.89 45.06 2.67
N LEU A 27 34.19 44.87 2.38
CA LEU A 27 34.79 43.56 2.17
C LEU A 27 34.79 42.66 3.43
N PRO A 28 35.21 43.11 4.62
CA PRO A 28 35.13 42.30 5.83
C PRO A 28 33.68 42.08 6.32
N ILE A 29 32.76 43.03 6.06
CA ILE A 29 31.35 42.89 6.45
C ILE A 29 30.66 41.80 5.62
N SER A 30 30.86 41.81 4.30
CA SER A 30 30.27 40.81 3.40
C SER A 30 30.81 39.39 3.66
N ILE A 31 32.10 39.25 3.97
CA ILE A 31 32.72 37.96 4.35
C ILE A 31 32.13 37.44 5.66
N ASN A 32 31.97 38.29 6.68
CA ASN A 32 31.37 37.88 7.95
C ASN A 32 29.90 37.48 7.80
N LEU A 33 29.11 38.21 7.00
CA LEU A 33 27.72 37.86 6.71
C LEU A 33 27.61 36.53 5.94
N ALA A 34 28.49 36.30 4.96
CA ALA A 34 28.55 35.05 4.23
C ALA A 34 28.94 33.88 5.15
N ALA A 35 29.90 34.09 6.06
CA ALA A 35 30.32 33.08 7.04
C ALA A 35 29.16 32.69 7.98
N ILE A 36 28.43 33.67 8.51
CA ILE A 36 27.25 33.42 9.36
C ILE A 36 26.19 32.62 8.60
N ALA A 37 25.87 33.03 7.36
CA ALA A 37 24.90 32.32 6.53
C ALA A 37 25.33 30.87 6.23
N THR A 38 26.63 30.63 5.97
CA THR A 38 27.13 29.26 5.77
C THR A 38 27.06 28.41 7.03
N ILE A 39 27.30 29.00 8.21
CA ILE A 39 27.19 28.29 9.50
C ILE A 39 25.73 27.93 9.78
N ASP A 40 24.79 28.85 9.53
CA ASP A 40 23.35 28.58 9.71
C ASP A 40 22.87 27.44 8.80
N VAL A 41 23.30 27.44 7.53
CA VAL A 41 22.98 26.35 6.59
C VAL A 41 23.60 25.02 7.05
N LEU A 42 24.85 25.04 7.52
CA LEU A 42 25.50 23.82 8.04
C LEU A 42 24.76 23.27 9.27
N MET A 43 24.42 24.14 10.22
CA MET A 43 23.66 23.77 11.43
C MET A 43 22.28 23.18 11.09
N THR A 44 21.58 23.75 10.11
CA THR A 44 20.25 23.23 9.70
C THR A 44 20.35 21.86 9.04
N ILE A 45 21.36 21.61 8.20
CA ILE A 45 21.63 20.31 7.60
C ILE A 45 21.97 19.28 8.68
N GLU A 46 22.83 19.63 9.64
CA GLU A 46 23.21 18.77 10.76
C GLU A 46 21.99 18.40 11.63
N MET A 47 21.13 19.38 11.92
CA MET A 47 19.89 19.14 12.66
C MET A 47 18.93 18.22 11.89
N MET A 48 18.73 18.46 10.59
CA MET A 48 17.91 17.57 9.76
C MET A 48 18.47 16.15 9.71
N ALA A 49 19.78 16.00 9.54
CA ALA A 49 20.44 14.69 9.50
C ALA A 49 20.30 13.93 10.83
N SER A 50 20.53 14.61 11.96
CA SER A 50 20.38 14.03 13.29
C SER A 50 18.94 13.56 13.54
N ILE A 51 17.94 14.41 13.27
CA ILE A 51 16.53 14.06 13.49
C ILE A 51 16.10 12.93 12.55
N THR A 52 16.51 12.98 11.28
CA THR A 52 16.12 11.98 10.28
C THR A 52 16.59 10.58 10.67
N TRP A 53 17.81 10.44 11.20
CA TRP A 53 18.34 9.15 11.66
C TRP A 53 17.53 8.57 12.83
N HIS A 54 17.12 9.40 13.79
CA HIS A 54 16.27 8.96 14.91
C HIS A 54 14.86 8.56 14.47
N VAL A 55 14.29 9.24 13.47
CA VAL A 55 13.01 8.80 12.89
C VAL A 55 13.17 7.44 12.23
N LEU A 56 14.24 7.24 11.46
CA LEU A 56 14.50 5.99 10.76
C LEU A 56 14.69 4.80 11.72
N ILE A 57 15.41 5.01 12.84
CA ILE A 57 15.67 3.95 13.83
C ILE A 57 14.39 3.48 14.54
N VAL A 58 13.36 4.32 14.62
CA VAL A 58 12.05 3.95 15.20
C VAL A 58 11.16 3.35 14.11
N VAL A 59 11.11 3.98 12.95
CA VAL A 59 10.22 3.61 11.84
C VAL A 59 10.54 2.22 11.31
N ILE A 60 11.81 1.91 11.02
CA ILE A 60 12.17 0.61 10.43
C ILE A 60 11.73 -0.57 11.33
N PRO A 61 12.07 -0.62 12.64
CA PRO A 61 11.58 -1.68 13.52
C PRO A 61 10.06 -1.71 13.62
N THR A 62 9.38 -0.56 13.70
CA THR A 62 7.91 -0.55 13.73
C THR A 62 7.31 -1.15 12.46
N PHE A 63 7.84 -0.85 11.28
CA PHE A 63 7.39 -1.45 10.03
C PHE A 63 7.68 -2.96 9.96
N ILE A 64 8.86 -3.40 10.41
CA ILE A 64 9.21 -4.84 10.48
C ILE A 64 8.28 -5.57 11.44
N ILE A 65 8.06 -5.03 12.64
CA ILE A 65 7.16 -5.60 13.65
C ILE A 65 5.73 -5.64 13.11
N ALA A 66 5.26 -4.56 12.48
CA ALA A 66 3.93 -4.54 11.88
C ALA A 66 3.77 -5.61 10.80
N LYS A 67 4.77 -5.78 9.91
CA LYS A 67 4.78 -6.83 8.89
C LYS A 67 4.85 -8.23 9.51
N TYR A 68 5.66 -8.42 10.53
CA TYR A 68 5.75 -9.67 11.27
C TYR A 68 4.42 -10.03 11.92
N ILE A 69 3.77 -9.09 12.61
CA ILE A 69 2.44 -9.27 13.20
C ILE A 69 1.42 -9.60 12.11
N GLN A 70 1.41 -8.88 10.99
CA GLN A 70 0.52 -9.18 9.87
C GLN A 70 0.73 -10.61 9.35
N ILE A 71 1.98 -11.03 9.15
CA ILE A 71 2.31 -12.39 8.70
C ILE A 71 1.83 -13.43 9.72
N VAL A 72 2.08 -13.22 11.02
CA VAL A 72 1.63 -14.14 12.08
C VAL A 72 0.11 -14.22 12.13
N VAL A 73 -0.61 -13.10 12.03
CA VAL A 73 -2.07 -13.08 11.99
C VAL A 73 -2.59 -13.82 10.76
N ILE A 74 -2.02 -13.57 9.57
CA ILE A 74 -2.39 -14.29 8.35
C ILE A 74 -2.12 -15.79 8.53
N LEU A 75 -0.98 -16.17 9.08
CA LEU A 75 -0.64 -17.57 9.34
C LEU A 75 -1.63 -18.21 10.30
N ILE A 76 -2.00 -17.53 11.39
CA ILE A 76 -3.03 -18.00 12.34
C ILE A 76 -4.38 -18.16 11.65
N VAL A 77 -4.79 -17.20 10.80
CA VAL A 77 -6.06 -17.28 10.05
C VAL A 77 -6.02 -18.43 9.04
N VAL A 78 -4.92 -18.62 8.32
CA VAL A 78 -4.73 -19.74 7.39
C VAL A 78 -4.76 -21.06 8.16
N LEU A 79 -4.04 -21.15 9.27
CA LEU A 79 -4.02 -22.32 10.14
C LEU A 79 -5.42 -22.62 10.69
N LEU A 80 -6.17 -21.60 11.11
CA LEU A 80 -7.55 -21.72 11.56
C LEU A 80 -8.48 -22.22 10.45
N ILE A 81 -8.36 -21.71 9.22
CA ILE A 81 -9.13 -22.16 8.06
C ILE A 81 -8.80 -23.61 7.67
N VAL A 82 -7.54 -24.04 7.87
CA VAL A 82 -7.10 -25.41 7.60
C VAL A 82 -7.54 -26.38 8.71
N LEU A 83 -7.54 -25.95 9.97
CA LEU A 83 -7.88 -26.79 11.13
C LEU A 83 -9.39 -26.88 11.43
N LEU A 84 -10.20 -25.91 11.00
CA LEU A 84 -11.64 -25.96 11.27
C LEU A 84 -12.33 -27.08 10.46
N PRO A 85 -13.20 -27.88 11.11
CA PRO A 85 -13.97 -28.91 10.42
C PRO A 85 -14.90 -28.24 9.39
N ARG A 86 -14.67 -28.53 8.11
CA ARG A 86 -15.43 -27.96 7.00
C ARG A 86 -16.86 -28.49 7.02
N LYS A 87 -17.85 -27.58 6.95
CA LYS A 87 -19.28 -27.96 6.91
C LYS A 87 -19.67 -28.77 5.67
N CYS A 88 -18.87 -28.69 4.60
CA CYS A 88 -19.18 -29.30 3.32
C CYS A 88 -18.85 -30.80 3.18
N LEU A 89 -18.49 -31.52 4.24
CA LEU A 89 -18.13 -32.95 4.14
C LEU A 89 -19.34 -33.88 4.23
N LEU A 90 -19.85 -34.31 3.08
CA LEU A 90 -20.70 -35.51 2.98
C LEU A 90 -20.05 -36.61 2.12
N GLU A 91 -19.23 -36.28 1.11
CA GLU A 91 -18.47 -37.25 0.32
C GLU A 91 -17.33 -36.55 -0.43
N ASP A 92 -16.07 -36.97 -0.27
CA ASP A 92 -14.90 -36.43 -1.00
C ASP A 92 -14.77 -37.13 -2.36
N ILE A 93 -15.54 -36.66 -3.34
CA ILE A 93 -15.56 -37.21 -4.69
C ILE A 93 -14.37 -36.64 -5.47
N SER A 94 -13.57 -37.53 -6.08
CA SER A 94 -12.59 -37.11 -7.09
C SER A 94 -13.35 -36.83 -8.39
N PRO A 95 -13.31 -35.60 -8.93
CA PRO A 95 -13.93 -35.30 -10.21
C PRO A 95 -13.21 -36.07 -11.32
N PRO A 96 -13.86 -36.29 -12.48
CA PRO A 96 -13.21 -36.91 -13.63
C PRO A 96 -12.01 -36.08 -14.09
N ALA A 97 -10.99 -36.71 -14.67
CA ALA A 97 -9.73 -36.03 -15.04
C ALA A 97 -9.92 -34.87 -16.03
N SER A 98 -10.98 -34.92 -16.85
CA SER A 98 -11.37 -33.91 -17.81
C SER A 98 -12.13 -32.73 -17.21
N TRP A 99 -12.43 -32.75 -15.91
CA TRP A 99 -13.12 -31.66 -15.24
C TRP A 99 -12.15 -30.52 -14.87
N PRO A 100 -12.58 -29.25 -14.98
CA PRO A 100 -13.83 -28.78 -15.61
C PRO A 100 -13.78 -28.89 -17.14
N LEU A 101 -14.90 -29.26 -17.76
CA LEU A 101 -15.03 -29.47 -19.21
C LEU A 101 -15.37 -28.17 -19.95
N GLU A 102 -16.35 -27.44 -19.44
CA GLU A 102 -16.87 -26.20 -20.04
C GLU A 102 -16.61 -25.00 -19.12
N GLY A 103 -16.59 -25.21 -17.80
CA GLY A 103 -16.37 -24.17 -16.81
C GLY A 103 -17.63 -23.34 -16.52
N ARG A 104 -18.81 -23.92 -16.68
CA ARG A 104 -20.10 -23.31 -16.32
C ARG A 104 -20.24 -23.24 -14.81
N ILE A 105 -20.53 -22.07 -14.26
CA ILE A 105 -20.66 -21.88 -12.80
C ILE A 105 -22.09 -21.46 -12.48
N LYS A 106 -22.76 -22.19 -11.58
CA LYS A 106 -24.13 -21.90 -11.15
C LYS A 106 -24.19 -21.71 -9.64
N LEU A 107 -24.66 -20.53 -9.22
CA LEU A 107 -24.87 -20.16 -7.83
C LEU A 107 -26.36 -20.28 -7.52
N GLU A 108 -26.71 -21.06 -6.50
CA GLU A 108 -28.11 -21.28 -6.10
C GLU A 108 -28.34 -20.87 -4.65
N ASN A 109 -29.08 -19.78 -4.44
CA ASN A 109 -29.47 -19.25 -3.11
C ASN A 109 -28.28 -19.13 -2.14
N LEU A 110 -27.15 -18.62 -2.63
CA LEU A 110 -25.89 -18.58 -1.91
C LEU A 110 -26.00 -17.64 -0.69
N LYS A 111 -25.79 -18.20 0.51
CA LYS A 111 -25.72 -17.46 1.78
C LYS A 111 -24.39 -17.73 2.48
N VAL A 112 -23.67 -16.64 2.76
CA VAL A 112 -22.31 -16.70 3.34
C VAL A 112 -22.20 -15.77 4.54
N ARG A 113 -21.53 -16.25 5.59
CA ARG A 113 -21.19 -15.49 6.80
C ARG A 113 -19.83 -15.95 7.33
N TYR A 114 -19.06 -15.03 7.90
CA TYR A 114 -17.73 -15.34 8.45
C TYR A 114 -17.77 -15.94 9.85
N SER A 115 -18.87 -15.76 10.59
CA SER A 115 -19.03 -16.27 11.96
C SER A 115 -20.48 -16.67 12.20
N PRO A 116 -20.74 -17.70 13.05
CA PRO A 116 -22.08 -18.13 13.39
C PRO A 116 -22.93 -17.07 14.11
N ASN A 117 -22.32 -16.01 14.64
CA ASN A 117 -23.04 -14.90 15.26
C ASN A 117 -23.02 -13.62 14.42
N ALA A 118 -22.34 -13.63 13.27
CA ALA A 118 -22.28 -12.48 12.37
C ALA A 118 -23.47 -12.42 11.42
N GLN A 119 -23.74 -11.21 10.91
CA GLN A 119 -24.73 -11.03 9.86
C GLN A 119 -24.27 -11.67 8.55
N PHE A 120 -25.23 -12.08 7.73
CA PHE A 120 -24.98 -12.58 6.38
C PHE A 120 -24.42 -11.48 5.49
N VAL A 121 -23.24 -11.74 4.91
CA VAL A 121 -22.61 -10.86 3.92
C VAL A 121 -23.30 -11.03 2.57
N MET A 122 -23.59 -12.28 2.19
CA MET A 122 -24.41 -12.61 1.02
C MET A 122 -25.73 -13.21 1.46
N LYS A 123 -26.84 -12.67 0.93
CA LYS A 123 -28.21 -12.96 1.38
C LYS A 123 -29.05 -13.68 0.32
N GLY A 124 -28.56 -14.80 -0.22
CA GLY A 124 -29.31 -15.63 -1.16
C GLY A 124 -29.12 -15.20 -2.61
N ILE A 125 -27.87 -15.18 -3.08
CA ILE A 125 -27.54 -14.81 -4.46
C ILE A 125 -27.76 -16.03 -5.36
N THR A 126 -28.49 -15.84 -6.46
CA THR A 126 -28.69 -16.84 -7.50
C THR A 126 -28.28 -16.23 -8.84
N CYS A 127 -27.28 -16.81 -9.48
CA CYS A 127 -26.86 -16.42 -10.82
C CYS A 127 -26.09 -17.55 -11.50
N THR A 128 -26.09 -17.53 -12.82
CA THR A 128 -25.38 -18.49 -13.66
C THR A 128 -24.36 -17.74 -14.51
N PHE A 129 -23.13 -18.24 -14.53
CA PHE A 129 -22.08 -17.80 -15.42
C PHE A 129 -21.89 -18.90 -16.47
N GLU A 130 -22.17 -18.55 -17.73
CA GLU A 130 -22.04 -19.47 -18.85
C GLU A 130 -20.56 -19.70 -19.19
N GLU A 131 -20.27 -20.88 -19.72
CA GLU A 131 -18.94 -21.28 -20.20
C GLU A 131 -18.33 -20.30 -21.21
N GLY A 132 -17.01 -20.12 -21.15
CA GLY A 132 -16.27 -19.25 -22.06
C GLY A 132 -16.57 -17.75 -21.95
N THR A 133 -17.43 -17.33 -21.02
CA THR A 133 -17.80 -15.92 -20.86
C THR A 133 -16.85 -15.17 -19.92
N ARG A 134 -16.61 -13.89 -20.23
CA ARG A 134 -15.87 -12.97 -19.35
C ARG A 134 -16.86 -12.13 -18.58
N VAL A 135 -16.93 -12.34 -17.27
CA VAL A 135 -17.91 -11.68 -16.41
C VAL A 135 -17.22 -10.71 -15.46
N GLY A 136 -17.66 -9.45 -15.48
CA GLY A 136 -17.22 -8.43 -14.54
C GLY A 136 -18.20 -8.30 -13.36
N VAL A 137 -17.70 -8.41 -12.14
CA VAL A 137 -18.50 -8.19 -10.92
C VAL A 137 -18.21 -6.80 -10.36
N VAL A 138 -19.19 -5.89 -10.42
CA VAL A 138 -19.09 -4.51 -9.95
C VAL A 138 -19.99 -4.26 -8.74
N GLY A 139 -19.65 -3.25 -7.93
CA GLY A 139 -20.49 -2.82 -6.81
C GLY A 139 -19.75 -1.87 -5.87
N ARG A 140 -20.43 -1.37 -4.83
CA ARG A 140 -19.81 -0.52 -3.79
C ARG A 140 -18.72 -1.26 -3.01
N THR A 141 -17.78 -0.54 -2.40
CA THR A 141 -16.88 -1.11 -1.37
C THR A 141 -17.73 -1.86 -0.33
N GLU A 142 -17.25 -3.03 0.10
CA GLU A 142 -17.94 -3.95 1.04
C GLU A 142 -19.24 -4.59 0.53
N SER A 143 -19.53 -4.54 -0.77
CA SER A 143 -20.71 -5.23 -1.32
C SER A 143 -20.60 -6.78 -1.37
N GLY A 144 -19.54 -7.37 -0.79
CA GLY A 144 -19.33 -8.82 -0.79
C GLY A 144 -18.62 -9.40 -2.02
N LYS A 145 -18.00 -8.57 -2.89
CA LYS A 145 -17.25 -9.04 -4.07
C LYS A 145 -16.09 -9.99 -3.71
N SER A 146 -15.24 -9.58 -2.78
CA SER A 146 -14.13 -10.43 -2.32
C SER A 146 -14.66 -11.69 -1.61
N THR A 147 -15.79 -11.58 -0.91
CA THR A 147 -16.45 -12.72 -0.27
C THR A 147 -16.98 -13.71 -1.29
N LEU A 148 -17.48 -13.26 -2.45
CA LEU A 148 -17.92 -14.14 -3.55
C LEU A 148 -16.74 -14.96 -4.07
N ILE A 149 -15.60 -14.31 -4.28
CA ILE A 149 -14.36 -14.97 -4.70
C ILE A 149 -13.92 -15.96 -3.62
N SER A 150 -13.93 -15.57 -2.34
CA SER A 150 -13.59 -16.47 -1.23
C SER A 150 -14.51 -17.69 -1.13
N ALA A 151 -15.80 -17.54 -1.40
CA ALA A 151 -16.75 -18.65 -1.41
C ALA A 151 -16.49 -19.61 -2.59
N LEU A 152 -16.17 -19.08 -3.78
CA LEU A 152 -15.84 -19.88 -4.96
C LEU A 152 -14.58 -20.75 -4.74
N PHE A 153 -13.55 -20.20 -4.09
CA PHE A 153 -12.31 -20.92 -3.73
C PHE A 153 -12.45 -21.78 -2.46
N ARG A 154 -13.66 -21.87 -1.91
CA ARG A 154 -13.97 -22.59 -0.66
C ARG A 154 -12.99 -22.21 0.48
N LEU A 155 -12.68 -20.91 0.56
CA LEU A 155 -11.92 -20.27 1.65
C LEU A 155 -12.82 -19.90 2.82
N VAL A 156 -14.12 -19.70 2.54
CA VAL A 156 -15.18 -19.48 3.53
C VAL A 156 -16.26 -20.51 3.27
N ASP A 157 -16.76 -21.14 4.34
CA ASP A 157 -17.83 -22.12 4.24
C ASP A 157 -19.18 -21.45 3.89
N LEU A 158 -19.98 -22.18 3.13
CA LEU A 158 -21.34 -21.78 2.79
C LEU A 158 -22.25 -22.12 3.97
N GLU A 159 -23.11 -21.18 4.37
CA GLU A 159 -24.12 -21.47 5.40
C GLU A 159 -25.35 -22.13 4.79
N SER A 160 -25.71 -21.73 3.57
CA SER A 160 -26.84 -22.27 2.83
C SER A 160 -26.68 -21.96 1.34
N GLY A 161 -27.35 -22.76 0.50
CA GLY A 161 -27.18 -22.73 -0.95
C GLY A 161 -26.04 -23.63 -1.41
N ARG A 162 -25.78 -23.61 -2.72
CA ARG A 162 -24.75 -24.43 -3.36
C ARG A 162 -24.13 -23.72 -4.55
N ILE A 163 -22.90 -24.12 -4.86
CA ILE A 163 -22.15 -23.64 -6.02
C ILE A 163 -21.82 -24.86 -6.86
N LEU A 164 -22.28 -24.85 -8.09
CA LEU A 164 -22.11 -25.95 -9.04
C LEU A 164 -21.14 -25.51 -10.12
N ILE A 165 -20.16 -26.34 -10.45
CA ILE A 165 -19.24 -26.15 -11.57
C ILE A 165 -19.40 -27.35 -12.50
N ASP A 166 -19.86 -27.11 -13.73
CA ASP A 166 -20.23 -28.15 -14.71
C ASP A 166 -21.23 -29.18 -14.13
N GLY A 167 -22.14 -28.71 -13.28
CA GLY A 167 -23.15 -29.55 -12.62
C GLY A 167 -22.68 -30.31 -11.38
N LEU A 168 -21.38 -30.27 -11.04
CA LEU A 168 -20.84 -30.86 -9.80
C LEU A 168 -20.80 -29.82 -8.68
N ASP A 169 -21.25 -30.20 -7.48
CA ASP A 169 -21.19 -29.32 -6.31
C ASP A 169 -19.75 -29.18 -5.82
N ILE A 170 -19.28 -27.94 -5.64
CA ILE A 170 -17.93 -27.70 -5.10
C ILE A 170 -17.75 -28.25 -3.68
N CYS A 171 -18.85 -28.48 -2.94
CA CYS A 171 -18.78 -29.03 -1.59
C CYS A 171 -18.49 -30.53 -1.58
N SER A 172 -18.86 -31.28 -2.64
CA SER A 172 -18.53 -32.72 -2.76
C SER A 172 -17.17 -32.99 -3.44
N ILE A 173 -16.54 -31.97 -4.02
CA ILE A 173 -15.22 -32.12 -4.67
C ILE A 173 -14.09 -31.98 -3.63
N ARG A 174 -13.03 -32.77 -3.78
CA ARG A 174 -11.81 -32.61 -2.97
C ARG A 174 -11.21 -31.21 -3.14
N LEU A 175 -10.76 -30.61 -2.04
CA LEU A 175 -10.28 -29.22 -2.04
C LEU A 175 -9.09 -28.99 -2.97
N GLU A 176 -8.17 -29.95 -2.99
CA GLU A 176 -6.94 -29.89 -3.75
C GLU A 176 -7.24 -29.89 -5.26
N ASP A 177 -8.15 -30.77 -5.69
CA ASP A 177 -8.60 -30.85 -7.09
C ASP A 177 -9.28 -29.54 -7.51
N LEU A 178 -10.17 -29.00 -6.68
CA LEU A 178 -10.86 -27.73 -6.94
C LEU A 178 -9.86 -26.56 -7.09
N ARG A 179 -8.91 -26.43 -6.15
CA ARG A 179 -7.95 -25.32 -6.13
C ARG A 179 -6.87 -25.44 -7.21
N THR A 180 -6.61 -26.64 -7.72
CA THR A 180 -5.67 -26.83 -8.83
C THR A 180 -6.26 -26.38 -10.16
N LYS A 181 -7.60 -26.41 -10.30
CA LYS A 181 -8.31 -26.04 -11.52
C LYS A 181 -8.78 -24.57 -11.56
N LEU A 182 -8.76 -23.88 -10.42
CA LEU A 182 -9.12 -22.47 -10.30
C LEU A 182 -7.87 -21.61 -10.07
N SER A 183 -7.77 -20.48 -10.76
CA SER A 183 -6.68 -19.51 -10.58
C SER A 183 -7.23 -18.17 -10.08
N ILE A 184 -6.55 -17.58 -9.09
CA ILE A 184 -6.85 -16.26 -8.54
C ILE A 184 -5.62 -15.37 -8.67
N VAL A 185 -5.82 -14.14 -9.11
CA VAL A 185 -4.80 -13.10 -9.07
C VAL A 185 -5.08 -12.23 -7.84
N PRO A 186 -4.16 -12.17 -6.85
CA PRO A 186 -4.36 -11.35 -5.66
C PRO A 186 -4.38 -9.85 -6.00
N GLN A 187 -5.10 -9.06 -5.19
CA GLN A 187 -5.21 -7.61 -5.40
C GLN A 187 -3.90 -6.86 -5.16
N GLU A 188 -3.10 -7.32 -4.20
CA GLU A 188 -1.74 -6.83 -3.96
C GLU A 188 -0.75 -7.90 -4.45
N PRO A 189 0.02 -7.63 -5.51
CA PRO A 189 1.01 -8.59 -6.00
C PRO A 189 2.17 -8.66 -4.99
N THR A 190 2.31 -9.79 -4.31
CA THR A 190 3.50 -10.11 -3.53
C THR A 190 4.51 -10.82 -4.44
N VAL A 191 5.63 -10.16 -4.72
CA VAL A 191 6.79 -10.77 -5.37
C VAL A 191 7.72 -11.23 -4.25
N PHE A 192 8.04 -12.53 -4.23
CA PHE A 192 8.96 -13.14 -3.26
C PHE A 192 10.39 -13.13 -3.77
#